data_AF-A0A068U6W0-F1
#
_entry.id   AF-A0A068U6W0-F1
#
_cell.length_a   1.000
_cell.length_b   1.000
_cell.length_c   1.000
_cell.angle_alpha   90.00
_cell.angle_beta   90.00
_cell.angle_gamma   90.00
#
_symmetry.space_group_name_H-M   'P 1'
#
loop_
_entity.id
_entity.type
_entity.pdbx_description
1 polymer ?
#
loop_
_entity_poly.entity_id
_entity_poly.type
_entity_poly.pdbx_seq_one_letter_code
_entity_poly.pdbx_strand_id
1 'polypeptide(L)'
;MIRTGKFLSARAVSTVTSAEPKQETRTLKFGELQVELTPDKAYIGAVIGLLFGTLSWGLSQGIESIPESSLQYANDNALLLAKSLRGALLALCYSSTLLSGFTSVGLLLLGVQLGSKEK
;
A
#
# COMPACT_ATOMS: atom_id res chain seq x y z
N MET A 1 55.26 -2.66 -27.96
CA MET A 1 53.90 -2.18 -28.27
C MET A 1 53.43 -1.26 -27.14
N ILE A 2 53.14 -0.02 -27.53
CA ILE A 2 52.44 1.13 -26.92
C ILE A 2 52.32 1.23 -25.38
N ARG A 3 53.15 2.13 -24.82
CA ARG A 3 53.24 2.62 -23.43
C ARG A 3 52.22 3.73 -23.10
N THR A 4 51.25 3.98 -23.99
CA THR A 4 50.34 5.14 -23.95
C THR A 4 49.04 4.88 -23.17
N GLY A 5 48.74 3.64 -22.79
CA GLY A 5 47.50 3.29 -22.06
C GLY A 5 47.47 3.65 -20.57
N LYS A 6 48.62 3.90 -19.93
CA LYS A 6 48.69 4.11 -18.47
C LYS A 6 48.34 5.53 -18.01
N PHE A 7 48.37 6.51 -18.92
CA PHE A 7 48.05 7.91 -18.59
C PHE A 7 46.56 8.25 -18.71
N LEU A 8 45.76 7.37 -19.33
CA LEU A 8 44.30 7.56 -19.42
C LEU A 8 43.55 6.99 -18.21
N SER A 9 44.18 6.12 -17.40
CA SER A 9 43.59 5.54 -16.19
C SER A 9 43.73 6.42 -14.93
N ALA A 10 44.42 7.56 -15.04
CA ALA A 10 44.75 8.42 -13.90
C ALA A 10 43.81 9.64 -13.74
N ARG A 11 42.82 9.81 -14.62
CA ARG A 11 41.81 10.87 -14.45
C ARG A 11 40.68 10.36 -13.57
N ALA A 12 40.99 10.24 -12.28
CA ALA A 12 39.98 10.24 -11.23
C ALA A 12 39.32 11.64 -11.23
N VAL A 13 38.07 11.70 -11.69
CA VAL A 13 37.21 12.87 -11.49
C VAL A 13 37.04 13.01 -9.98
N SER A 14 37.71 14.00 -9.40
CA SER A 14 37.51 14.41 -8.01
C SER A 14 36.34 15.37 -7.93
N THR A 15 35.66 15.33 -6.77
CA THR A 15 34.52 16.16 -6.29
C THR A 15 33.16 15.63 -6.76
N VAL A 16 32.28 15.14 -5.88
CA VAL A 16 31.83 15.74 -4.62
C VAL A 16 31.69 14.68 -3.51
N THR A 17 32.34 14.95 -2.38
CA THR A 17 31.90 14.45 -1.07
C THR A 17 30.49 14.99 -0.83
N SER A 18 29.47 14.16 -1.01
CA SER A 18 28.21 14.29 -0.28
C SER A 18 27.94 12.95 0.37
N ALA A 19 28.23 12.91 1.65
CA ALA A 19 27.79 11.86 2.52
C ALA A 19 26.25 11.91 2.58
N GLU A 20 25.57 11.04 1.84
CA GLU A 20 24.24 10.57 2.22
C GLU A 20 24.20 9.05 1.98
N PRO A 21 23.70 8.27 2.95
CA PRO A 21 23.60 6.84 2.81
C PRO A 21 22.72 6.55 1.61
N LYS A 22 23.21 5.70 0.72
CA LYS A 22 22.55 5.34 -0.53
C LYS A 22 21.30 4.51 -0.21
N GLN A 23 20.21 5.16 0.20
CA GLN A 23 18.92 4.52 0.37
C GLN A 23 18.55 3.91 -0.98
N GLU A 24 18.49 2.58 -1.05
CA GLU A 24 18.17 1.86 -2.29
C GLU A 24 16.66 1.98 -2.55
N THR A 25 16.24 3.16 -3.02
CA THR A 25 14.87 3.48 -3.39
C THR A 25 14.48 2.71 -4.64
N ARG A 26 13.48 1.82 -4.56
CA ARG A 26 12.84 1.30 -5.79
C ARG A 26 11.96 2.41 -6.36
N THR A 27 12.33 2.94 -7.52
CA THR A 27 11.53 3.92 -8.25
C THR A 27 10.49 3.20 -9.10
N LEU A 28 9.22 3.38 -8.78
CA LEU A 28 8.12 2.94 -9.64
C LEU A 28 7.81 4.07 -10.61
N LYS A 29 7.90 3.79 -11.92
CA LYS A 29 7.59 4.76 -12.96
C LYS A 29 6.18 4.53 -13.49
N PHE A 30 5.33 5.54 -13.35
CA PHE A 30 3.98 5.60 -13.90
C PHE A 30 3.93 6.75 -14.93
N GLY A 31 4.28 6.45 -16.18
CA GLY A 31 4.44 7.48 -17.21
C GLY A 31 5.57 8.43 -16.85
N GLU A 32 5.25 9.72 -16.62
CA GLU A 32 6.21 10.73 -16.16
C GLU A 32 6.39 10.74 -14.64
N LEU A 33 5.48 10.13 -13.87
CA LEU A 33 5.51 10.15 -12.41
C LEU A 33 6.48 9.08 -11.90
N GLN A 34 7.55 9.51 -11.19
CA GLN A 34 8.48 8.60 -10.54
C GLN A 34 8.18 8.60 -9.03
N VAL A 35 7.70 7.48 -8.52
CA VAL A 35 7.39 7.31 -7.11
C VAL A 35 8.50 6.51 -6.46
N GLU A 36 9.28 7.17 -5.61
CA GLU A 36 10.32 6.54 -4.81
C GLU A 36 9.69 5.78 -3.64
N LEU A 37 9.90 4.46 -3.65
CA LEU A 37 9.49 3.56 -2.60
C LEU A 37 10.70 3.26 -1.69
N THR A 38 10.62 3.78 -0.47
CA THR A 38 11.58 3.56 0.63
C THR A 38 10.97 2.57 1.63
N PRO A 39 11.77 1.76 2.36
CA PRO A 39 11.25 0.88 3.42
C PRO A 39 10.25 1.56 4.36
N ASP A 40 10.56 2.77 4.83
CA ASP A 40 9.68 3.54 5.73
C ASP A 40 8.31 3.83 5.12
N LYS A 41 8.27 4.21 3.84
CA LYS A 41 7.01 4.46 3.13
C LYS A 41 6.19 3.18 2.99
N ALA A 42 6.84 2.03 2.80
CA ALA A 42 6.17 0.75 2.73
C ALA A 42 5.58 0.35 4.09
N TYR A 43 6.31 0.54 5.19
CA TYR A 43 5.79 0.28 6.54
C TYR A 43 4.63 1.22 6.91
N ILE A 44 4.74 2.52 6.61
CA ILE A 44 3.64 3.48 6.82
C ILE A 44 2.41 3.05 6.02
N GLY A 45 2.59 2.68 4.74
CA GLY A 45 1.51 2.18 3.91
C GLY A 45 0.88 0.90 4.45
N ALA A 46 1.68 -0.02 5.02
CA ALA A 46 1.17 -1.23 5.67
C ALA A 46 0.33 -0.91 6.92
N VAL A 47 0.76 0.06 7.73
CA VAL A 47 0.00 0.51 8.91
C VAL A 47 -1.32 1.17 8.49
N ILE A 48 -1.29 2.05 7.48
CA ILE A 48 -2.50 2.68 6.93
C ILE A 48 -3.46 1.61 6.39
N GLY A 49 -2.93 0.62 5.66
CA GLY A 49 -3.70 -0.51 5.18
C GLY A 49 -4.41 -1.21 6.35
N LEU A 50 -3.68 -1.60 7.39
CA LEU A 50 -4.23 -2.32 8.54
C LEU A 50 -5.31 -1.51 9.27
N LEU A 51 -5.09 -0.21 9.49
CA LEU A 51 -6.09 0.71 10.05
C LEU A 51 -7.36 0.76 9.19
N PHE A 52 -7.21 0.92 7.88
CA PHE A 52 -8.35 0.95 6.96
C PHE A 52 -9.11 -0.39 6.95
N GLY A 53 -8.39 -1.52 6.99
CA GLY A 53 -9.00 -2.85 7.05
C GLY A 53 -9.77 -3.08 8.34
N THR A 54 -9.20 -2.70 9.49
CA THR A 54 -9.88 -2.81 10.79
C THR A 54 -11.12 -1.91 10.88
N LEU A 55 -11.06 -0.69 10.35
CA LEU A 55 -12.23 0.19 10.23
C LEU A 55 -13.32 -0.42 9.33
N SER A 56 -12.92 -0.96 8.17
CA SER A 56 -13.85 -1.61 7.23
C SER A 56 -14.52 -2.84 7.84
N TRP A 57 -13.77 -3.64 8.59
CA TRP A 57 -14.30 -4.77 9.34
C TRP A 57 -15.30 -4.32 10.41
N GLY A 58 -14.95 -3.30 11.20
CA GLY A 58 -15.84 -2.74 12.21
C GLY A 58 -17.15 -2.21 11.62
N LEU A 59 -17.07 -1.57 10.44
CA LEU A 59 -18.24 -1.13 9.71
C LEU A 59 -19.12 -2.30 9.24
N SER A 60 -18.52 -3.38 8.72
CA SER A 60 -19.26 -4.60 8.37
C SER A 60 -20.05 -5.15 9.56
N GLN A 61 -19.39 -5.29 10.72
CA GLN A 61 -20.03 -5.79 11.95
C GLN A 61 -21.18 -4.88 12.39
N GLY A 62 -21.01 -3.56 12.28
CA GLY A 62 -22.06 -2.58 12.55
C GLY A 62 -23.28 -2.78 11.65
N ILE A 63 -23.10 -2.94 10.34
CA ILE A 63 -24.18 -3.17 9.37
C ILE A 63 -24.85 -4.53 9.59
N GLU A 64 -24.07 -5.55 9.96
CA GLU A 64 -24.57 -6.89 10.21
C GLU A 64 -25.42 -6.95 11.48
N SER A 65 -25.05 -6.18 12.50
CA SER A 65 -25.77 -6.10 13.78
C SER A 65 -27.18 -5.47 13.68
N ILE A 66 -27.50 -4.79 12.58
CA ILE A 66 -28.83 -4.21 12.37
C ILE A 66 -29.82 -5.34 12.03
N PRO A 67 -30.84 -5.59 12.87
CA PRO A 67 -31.79 -6.65 12.62
C PRO A 67 -32.71 -6.29 11.44
N GLU A 68 -33.03 -7.27 10.58
CA GLU A 68 -33.94 -7.06 9.44
C GLU A 68 -35.35 -6.64 9.89
N SER A 69 -35.74 -6.96 11.12
CA SER A 69 -37.01 -6.55 11.71
C SER A 69 -37.13 -5.03 11.92
N SER A 70 -36.04 -4.27 11.95
CA SER A 70 -36.08 -2.80 12.01
C SER A 70 -36.78 -2.17 10.80
N LEU A 71 -36.91 -2.92 9.70
CA LEU A 71 -37.55 -2.48 8.46
C LEU A 71 -38.94 -3.09 8.27
N GLN A 72 -39.48 -3.81 9.27
CA GLN A 72 -40.74 -4.53 9.18
C GLN A 72 -41.97 -3.62 9.00
N TYR A 73 -41.83 -2.31 9.24
CA TYR A 73 -42.85 -1.28 9.01
C TYR A 73 -42.60 -0.44 7.74
N ALA A 74 -41.53 -0.73 7.01
CA ALA A 74 -41.23 -0.04 5.75
C ALA A 74 -42.09 -0.62 4.62
N ASN A 75 -42.46 0.26 3.67
CA ASN A 75 -43.08 -0.15 2.41
C ASN A 75 -42.27 -1.27 1.72
N ASP A 76 -42.92 -2.21 1.04
CA ASP A 76 -42.27 -3.37 0.41
C ASP A 76 -41.14 -2.98 -0.56
N ASN A 77 -41.29 -1.86 -1.28
CA ASN A 77 -40.25 -1.36 -2.18
C ASN A 77 -39.04 -0.78 -1.40
N ALA A 78 -39.29 -0.10 -0.28
CA ALA A 78 -38.24 0.41 0.60
C ALA A 78 -37.55 -0.72 1.36
N LEU A 79 -38.27 -1.78 1.72
CA LEU A 79 -37.74 -3.00 2.33
C LEU A 79 -36.74 -3.70 1.40
N LEU A 80 -37.10 -3.87 0.13
CA LEU A 80 -36.25 -4.54 -0.87
C LEU A 80 -34.97 -3.72 -1.17
N LEU A 81 -35.12 -2.39 -1.28
CA LEU A 81 -33.98 -1.46 -1.42
C LEU A 81 -33.05 -1.49 -0.21
N ALA A 82 -33.59 -1.47 1.01
CA ALA A 82 -32.78 -1.50 2.22
C ALA A 82 -32.03 -2.85 2.37
N LYS A 83 -32.66 -3.96 2.00
CA LYS A 83 -32.03 -5.28 2.01
C LYS A 83 -30.90 -5.42 0.99
N SER A 84 -31.12 -4.94 -0.24
CA SER A 84 -30.08 -4.95 -1.27
C SER A 84 -28.92 -4.00 -0.94
N LEU A 85 -29.22 -2.82 -0.39
CA LEU A 85 -28.21 -1.86 0.08
C LEU A 85 -27.37 -2.43 1.22
N ARG A 86 -28.00 -3.11 2.19
CA ARG A 86 -27.29 -3.82 3.27
C ARG A 86 -26.34 -4.86 2.69
N GLY A 87 -26.82 -5.69 1.76
CA GLY A 87 -25.99 -6.70 1.09
C GLY A 87 -24.83 -6.08 0.32
N ALA A 88 -25.07 -5.00 -0.42
CA ALA A 88 -24.04 -4.28 -1.17
C ALA A 88 -22.98 -3.67 -0.26
N LEU A 89 -23.39 -3.03 0.85
CA LEU A 89 -22.48 -2.44 1.83
C LEU A 89 -21.64 -3.51 2.53
N LEU A 90 -22.23 -4.64 2.92
CA LEU A 90 -21.49 -5.76 3.50
C LEU A 90 -20.47 -6.33 2.51
N ALA A 91 -20.87 -6.57 1.26
CA ALA A 91 -19.96 -7.05 0.23
C ALA A 91 -18.79 -6.08 0.00
N LEU A 92 -19.07 -4.77 -0.04
CA LEU A 92 -18.05 -3.73 -0.21
C LEU A 92 -17.09 -3.67 1.00
N CYS A 93 -17.61 -3.69 2.23
CA CYS A 93 -16.79 -3.59 3.43
C CYS A 93 -15.93 -4.85 3.66
N TYR A 94 -16.48 -6.04 3.44
CA TYR A 94 -15.71 -7.28 3.54
C TYR A 94 -14.66 -7.41 2.43
N SER A 95 -15.00 -7.08 1.17
CA SER A 95 -14.02 -7.09 0.08
C SER A 95 -12.90 -6.06 0.31
N SER A 96 -13.24 -4.86 0.78
CA SER A 96 -12.27 -3.82 1.14
C SER A 96 -11.35 -4.27 2.27
N THR A 97 -11.89 -4.95 3.29
CA THR A 97 -11.09 -5.52 4.39
C THR A 97 -10.10 -6.56 3.89
N LEU A 98 -10.55 -7.50 3.05
CA LEU A 98 -9.69 -8.52 2.47
C LEU A 98 -8.57 -7.90 1.64
N LEU A 99 -8.93 -6.98 0.73
CA LEU A 99 -7.96 -6.33 -0.16
C LEU A 99 -6.94 -5.52 0.64
N SER A 100 -7.40 -4.79 1.65
CA SER A 100 -6.56 -4.07 2.61
C SER A 100 -5.59 -4.99 3.35
N GLY A 101 -6.06 -6.17 3.80
CA GLY A 101 -5.21 -7.18 4.43
C GLY A 101 -4.08 -7.63 3.50
N PHE A 102 -4.42 -7.96 2.25
CA PHE A 102 -3.43 -8.31 1.23
C PHE A 102 -2.45 -7.18 0.94
N THR A 103 -2.92 -5.94 0.80
CA THR A 103 -2.07 -4.78 0.58
C THR A 103 -1.12 -4.54 1.76
N SER A 104 -1.61 -4.66 2.99
CA SER A 104 -0.80 -4.46 4.20
C SER A 104 0.32 -5.49 4.30
N VAL A 105 0.01 -6.77 4.07
CA VAL A 105 1.01 -7.85 4.03
C VAL A 105 1.99 -7.65 2.87
N GLY A 106 1.51 -7.30 1.69
CA GLY A 106 2.35 -7.05 0.51
C GLY A 106 3.33 -5.90 0.73
N LEU A 107 2.88 -4.80 1.33
CA LEU A 107 3.71 -3.65 1.68
C LEU A 107 4.71 -3.97 2.79
N LEU A 108 4.31 -4.77 3.79
CA LEU A 108 5.22 -5.21 4.85
C LEU A 108 6.34 -6.10 4.28
N LEU A 109 6.00 -7.08 3.44
CA LEU A 109 6.98 -7.92 2.75
C LEU A 109 7.91 -7.10 1.85
N LEU A 110 7.36 -6.10 1.15
CA LEU A 110 8.15 -5.20 0.32
C LEU A 110 9.09 -4.34 1.17
N GLY A 111 8.64 -3.77 2.28
CA GLY A 111 9.47 -3.02 3.22
C GLY A 111 10.63 -3.85 3.77
N VAL A 112 10.37 -5.11 4.12
CA VAL A 112 11.41 -6.06 4.55
C VAL A 112 12.42 -6.34 3.42
N GLN A 113 11.95 -6.57 2.19
CA GLN A 113 12.85 -6.80 1.05
C GLN A 113 13.74 -5.59 0.74
N LEU A 114 13.22 -4.36 0.79
CA LEU A 114 14.04 -3.17 0.59
C LEU A 114 15.03 -2.97 1.74
N GLY A 115 14.62 -3.16 3.00
CA GLY A 115 15.51 -3.02 4.15
C GLY A 115 16.57 -4.11 4.26
N SER A 116 16.30 -5.31 3.76
CA SER A 116 17.28 -6.42 3.73
C SER A 116 18.34 -6.26 2.63
N LYS A 117 18.10 -5.41 1.64
CA LYS A 117 19.03 -5.15 0.53
C LYS A 117 20.05 -4.05 0.87
N GLU A 118 19.77 -3.28 1.91
CA GLU A 118 20.63 -2.24 2.48
C GLU A 118 21.74 -2.82 3.39
N LYS A 119 21.62 -4.09 3.83
CA LYS A 119 22.64 -4.82 4.60
C LYS A 119 23.54 -5.66 3.71
#